data_AF-A0A3D8Y7E2-F1
#
_entry.id   AF-A0A3D8Y7E2-F1
#
_cell.length_a   1.000
_cell.length_b   1.000
_cell.length_c   1.000
_cell.angle_alpha   90.00
_cell.angle_beta   90.00
_cell.angle_gamma   90.00
#
_symmetry.space_group_name_H-M   'P 1'
#
loop_
_entity.id
_entity.type
_entity.pdbx_description
1 polymer ?
#
loop_
_entity_poly.entity_id
_entity_poly.type
_entity_poly.pdbx_seq_one_letter_code
_entity_poly.pdbx_strand_id
1 'polypeptide(L)' 'MHHTSNHLSLPHPKIYLLSDTEWIILVYLTNGLTSKDIAVHMNVMPKSIDNYKNRIGKKLGMQGYGALYKYAVIIDLF' A
#
# COMPACT_ATOMS: atom_id res chain seq x y z
N MET A 1 9.41 -23.70 -23.31
CA MET A 1 8.12 -22.97 -23.35
C MET A 1 7.84 -22.49 -21.94
N HIS A 2 7.51 -21.21 -21.80
CA HIS A 2 7.74 -20.41 -20.60
C HIS A 2 7.26 -21.03 -19.27
N HIS A 3 8.23 -21.30 -18.41
CA HIS A 3 8.06 -21.46 -16.98
C HIS A 3 7.74 -20.07 -16.43
N THR A 4 6.47 -19.66 -16.43
CA THR A 4 6.08 -18.43 -15.72
C THR A 4 5.98 -18.78 -14.24
N SER A 5 7.14 -18.77 -13.60
CA SER A 5 7.30 -18.81 -12.15
C SER A 5 6.33 -17.79 -11.54
N ASN A 6 5.28 -18.30 -10.92
CA ASN A 6 4.34 -17.51 -10.14
C ASN A 6 5.09 -17.06 -8.87
N HIS A 7 5.91 -16.01 -9.00
CA HIS A 7 6.57 -15.36 -7.88
C HIS A 7 5.52 -14.56 -7.09
N LEU A 8 4.67 -15.29 -6.36
CA LEU A 8 3.96 -14.80 -5.18
C LEU A 8 5.03 -14.38 -4.18
N SER A 9 5.57 -13.18 -4.37
CA SER A 9 6.65 -12.66 -3.57
C SER A 9 6.06 -12.18 -2.27
N LEU A 10 6.22 -13.02 -1.24
CA LEU A 10 6.29 -12.79 0.20
C LEU A 10 6.22 -11.32 0.66
N PRO A 11 5.66 -11.04 1.86
CA PRO A 11 5.64 -9.69 2.44
C PRO A 11 7.00 -9.03 2.25
N HIS A 12 7.04 -7.99 1.42
CA HIS A 12 8.28 -7.30 1.06
C HIS A 12 9.09 -7.05 2.33
N PRO A 13 10.41 -7.35 2.37
CA PRO A 13 11.26 -7.34 3.57
C PRO A 13 11.49 -5.94 4.17
N LYS A 14 10.55 -5.01 3.95
CA LYS A 14 10.54 -3.62 4.38
C LYS A 14 9.18 -3.20 4.95
N ILE A 15 8.20 -4.12 5.06
CA ILE A 15 6.88 -3.78 5.57
C ILE A 15 6.93 -3.32 7.05
N TYR A 16 7.89 -3.86 7.83
CA TYR A 16 8.19 -3.42 9.19
C TYR A 16 8.76 -1.99 9.28
N LEU A 17 9.12 -1.36 8.15
CA LEU A 17 9.56 0.05 8.12
C LEU A 17 8.38 1.02 8.11
N LEU A 18 7.15 0.55 7.90
CA LEU A 18 5.96 1.38 7.95
C LEU A 18 5.66 1.77 9.40
N SER A 19 5.30 3.02 9.61
CA SER A 19 4.67 3.47 10.86
C SER A 19 3.25 2.94 10.95
N ASP A 20 2.67 2.94 12.16
CA ASP A 20 1.29 2.51 12.39
C ASP A 20 0.29 3.23 11.47
N THR A 21 0.47 4.54 11.28
CA THR A 21 -0.36 5.34 10.36
C THR A 21 -0.21 4.89 8.89
N GLU A 22 1.02 4.63 8.46
CA GLU A 22 1.29 4.15 7.09
C GLU A 22 0.74 2.74 6.88
N TRP A 23 0.78 1.90 7.91
CA TRP A 23 0.18 0.57 7.90
C TRP A 23 -1.35 0.64 7.80
N ILE A 24 -2.01 1.47 8.61
CA ILE A 24 -3.46 1.69 8.54
C ILE A 24 -3.89 2.15 7.14
N ILE A 25 -3.14 3.08 6.53
CA ILE A 25 -3.42 3.55 5.17
C ILE A 25 -3.27 2.40 4.17
N LEU A 26 -2.24 1.56 4.32
CA LEU A 26 -2.07 0.38 3.46
C LEU A 26 -3.27 -0.57 3.58
N VAL A 27 -3.75 -0.83 4.80
CA VAL A 27 -4.95 -1.65 5.04
C VAL A 27 -6.20 -1.02 4.41
N TYR A 28 -6.41 0.29 4.51
CA TYR A 28 -7.55 0.90 3.82
C TYR A 28 -7.47 0.76 2.30
N LEU A 29 -6.26 0.80 1.73
CA LEU A 29 -6.07 0.56 0.30
C LEU A 29 -6.37 -0.90 -0.09
N THR A 30 -6.07 -1.89 0.76
CA THR A 30 -6.47 -3.29 0.51
C THR A 30 -8.00 -3.43 0.44
N ASN A 31 -8.72 -2.63 1.24
CA ASN A 31 -10.17 -2.59 1.28
C ASN A 31 -10.80 -1.76 0.14
N GLY A 32 -10.01 -1.28 -0.82
CA GLY A 32 -10.51 -0.54 -1.99
C GLY A 32 -10.85 0.93 -1.73
N LEU A 33 -10.50 1.48 -0.57
CA LEU A 33 -10.81 2.89 -0.26
C LEU A 33 -9.94 3.85 -1.07
N THR A 34 -10.54 4.95 -1.52
CA THR A 34 -9.81 6.00 -2.25
C THR A 34 -9.09 6.95 -1.28
N SER A 35 -8.15 7.77 -1.78
CA SER A 35 -7.50 8.80 -0.95
C SER A 35 -8.51 9.74 -0.26
N LYS A 36 -9.69 9.96 -0.86
CA LYS A 36 -10.75 10.78 -0.27
C LYS A 36 -11.46 10.06 0.88
N ASP A 37 -11.79 8.78 0.70
CA ASP A 37 -12.47 7.99 1.74
C ASP A 37 -11.56 7.83 2.96
N ILE A 38 -10.29 7.49 2.73
CA ILE A 38 -9.27 7.38 3.78
C ILE A 38 -9.12 8.71 4.54
N ALA A 39 -9.11 9.83 3.82
CA ALA A 39 -9.00 11.14 4.41
C ALA A 39 -10.17 11.46 5.36
N VAL A 40 -11.39 11.05 4.98
CA VAL A 40 -12.57 11.15 5.85
C VAL A 40 -12.41 10.26 7.08
N HIS A 41 -12.02 8.99 6.92
CA HIS A 41 -11.82 8.06 8.03
C HIS A 41 -10.75 8.52 9.04
N MET A 42 -9.69 9.16 8.55
CA MET A 42 -8.57 9.62 9.37
C MET A 42 -8.67 11.08 9.79
N ASN A 43 -9.73 11.79 9.39
CA ASN A 43 -9.93 13.22 9.62
C ASN A 43 -8.71 14.09 9.20
N VAL A 44 -8.22 13.89 7.99
CA VAL A 44 -7.10 14.64 7.40
C VAL A 44 -7.44 15.13 5.99
N MET A 45 -6.58 15.95 5.40
CA MET A 45 -6.75 16.33 3.98
C MET A 45 -6.40 15.17 3.04
N PRO A 46 -7.10 15.01 1.90
CA PRO A 46 -6.74 14.02 0.87
C PRO A 46 -5.27 14.11 0.41
N LYS A 47 -4.72 15.33 0.35
CA LYS A 47 -3.30 15.58 0.04
C LYS A 47 -2.36 14.90 1.03
N SER A 48 -2.73 14.83 2.31
CA SER A 48 -1.96 14.11 3.33
C SER A 48 -1.92 12.61 3.03
N ILE A 49 -3.04 12.03 2.60
CA ILE A 49 -3.10 10.62 2.20
C ILE A 49 -2.19 10.34 0.99
N ASP A 50 -2.19 11.23 -0.01
CA ASP A 50 -1.27 11.09 -1.15
C ASP A 50 0.21 11.17 -0.73
N ASN A 51 0.53 12.05 0.23
CA ASN A 51 1.88 12.12 0.81
C ASN A 51 2.26 10.83 1.55
N TYR A 52 1.35 10.25 2.33
CA TYR A 52 1.58 8.96 2.99
C TYR A 52 1.80 7.84 1.95
N LYS A 53 0.96 7.75 0.91
CA LYS A 53 1.12 6.77 -0.18
C LYS A 53 2.49 6.89 -0.85
N ASN A 54 2.97 8.11 -1.07
CA ASN A 54 4.31 8.35 -1.62
C ASN A 54 5.42 7.88 -0.67
N ARG A 55 5.29 8.13 0.64
CA ARG A 55 6.24 7.64 1.65
C ARG A 55 6.26 6.13 1.73
N ILE A 56 5.09 5.49 1.75
CA ILE A 56 4.93 4.03 1.73
C ILE A 56 5.61 3.45 0.50
N GLY A 57 5.33 4.00 -0.68
CA GLY A 57 5.98 3.61 -1.94
C GLY A 57 7.50 3.68 -1.85
N LYS A 58 8.06 4.79 -1.34
CA LYS A 58 9.51 4.93 -1.12
C LYS A 58 10.07 3.88 -0.15
N LYS A 59 9.41 3.64 0.98
CA LYS A 59 9.84 2.65 1.98
C LYS A 59 9.84 1.23 1.43
N LEU A 60 8.83 0.89 0.65
CA LEU A 60 8.67 -0.42 0.05
C LEU A 60 9.42 -0.57 -1.28
N GLY A 61 10.03 0.49 -1.80
CA GLY A 61 10.74 0.49 -3.09
C GLY A 61 9.81 0.43 -4.31
N MET A 62 8.53 0.79 -4.14
CA MET A 62 7.53 0.80 -5.20
C MET A 62 7.45 2.17 -5.88
N GLN A 63 7.38 2.17 -7.21
CA GLN A 63 7.15 3.36 -8.01
C GLN A 63 5.71 3.37 -8.54
N GLY A 64 4.98 4.45 -8.25
CA GLY A 64 3.63 4.69 -8.76
C GLY A 64 2.50 4.12 -7.90
N TYR A 65 1.35 4.81 -7.92
CA TYR A 65 0.19 4.50 -7.07
C TYR A 65 -0.46 3.14 -7.40
N GLY A 66 -0.42 2.71 -8.66
CA GLY A 66 -0.98 1.42 -9.07
C GLY A 66 -0.18 0.22 -8.56
N ALA A 67 1.13 0.37 -8.36
CA ALA A 67 1.97 -0.69 -7.77
C ALA A 67 1.60 -0.93 -6.30
N LEU A 68 1.31 0.14 -5.56
CA LEU A 68 0.92 0.06 -4.16
C LEU A 68 -0.42 -0.66 -3.97
N TYR A 69 -1.40 -0.38 -4.84
CA TYR A 69 -2.70 -1.06 -4.80
C TYR A 69 -2.59 -2.55 -5.11
N LYS A 70 -1.85 -2.91 -6.17
CA LYS A 70 -1.60 -4.32 -6.52
C LYS A 70 -0.88 -5.05 -5.39
N TYR A 71 0.09 -4.40 -4.75
CA TYR A 71 0.81 -4.95 -3.61
C TYR A 71 -0.11 -5.19 -2.40
N ALA A 72 -0.97 -4.22 -2.09
CA ALA A 72 -1.95 -4.33 -1.02
C ALA A 72 -2.87 -5.56 -1.22
N VAL A 73 -3.38 -5.76 -2.44
CA VAL A 73 -4.23 -6.91 -2.78
C VAL A 73 -3.48 -8.25 -2.72
N ILE A 74 -2.21 -8.30 -3.12
CA ILE A 74 -1.43 -9.56 -3.17
C ILE A 74 -1.09 -10.10 -1.78
N ILE A 75 -0.99 -9.23 -0.76
CA ILE A 75 -0.53 -9.67 0.56
C ILE A 75 -1.59 -10.48 1.33
N ASP A 76 -2.86 -10.50 0.90
CA ASP A 76 -3.97 -11.14 1.64
C ASP A 76 -3.78 -10.93 3.15
N LEU A 77 -3.68 -9.66 3.56
CA LEU A 77 -3.89 -9.30 4.95
C LEU A 77 -5.36 -9.63 5.21
N PHE A 78 -5.57 -10.84 5.78
CA PHE A 78 -6.81 -11.57 6.12
C PHE A 78 -7.12 -12.78 5.24
#